data_AF-A0AAD7YAP4-F1
#
_entry.id   AF-A0AAD7YAP4-F1
#
_cell.length_a   1.000
_cell.length_b   1.000
_cell.length_c   1.000
_cell.angle_alpha   90.00
_cell.angle_beta   90.00
_cell.angle_gamma   90.00
#
_symmetry.space_group_name_H-M   'P 1'
#
loop_
_entity.id
_entity.type
_entity.pdbx_description
1 polymer ?
#
loop_
_entity_poly.entity_id
_entity_poly.type
_entity_poly.pdbx_seq_one_letter_code
_entity_poly.pdbx_strand_id
1 'polypeptide(L)'
;MILFILLVLTSVHWTKQHLTYPINYCQLAAVCVHDHIMVCAATEDGCSRRTFLDQCDMYEYNCDFGARYTKHSAAQTNPCPGGQQDFGCN
;
A
#
# COMPACT_ATOMS: atom_id res chain seq x y z
N MET A 1 -24.98 -5.83 30.53
CA MET A 1 -23.55 -5.53 30.25
C MET A 1 -22.97 -6.46 29.17
N ILE A 2 -23.14 -7.79 29.29
CA ILE A 2 -22.63 -8.76 28.30
C ILE A 2 -23.11 -8.48 26.86
N LEU A 3 -24.38 -8.11 26.68
CA LEU A 3 -24.94 -7.79 25.36
C LEU A 3 -24.26 -6.57 24.69
N PHE A 4 -23.90 -5.55 25.48
CA PHE A 4 -23.18 -4.37 24.99
C PHE A 4 -21.75 -4.72 24.55
N ILE A 5 -21.08 -5.59 25.30
CA ILE A 5 -19.72 -6.06 24.96
C ILE A 5 -19.74 -6.84 23.64
N LEU A 6 -20.74 -7.71 23.43
CA LEU A 6 -20.89 -8.47 22.18
C LEU A 6 -21.21 -7.56 20.97
N LEU A 7 -22.01 -6.51 21.16
CA LEU A 7 -22.30 -5.51 20.12
C LEU A 7 -21.06 -4.72 19.69
N VAL A 8 -20.21 -4.32 20.64
CA VAL A 8 -18.96 -3.59 20.32
C VAL A 8 -17.98 -4.49 19.58
N LEU A 9 -17.77 -5.74 20.03
CA LEU A 9 -16.82 -6.66 19.41
C LEU A 9 -17.20 -7.07 17.98
N THR A 10 -18.50 -7.20 17.70
CA THR A 10 -18.98 -7.54 16.35
C THR A 10 -18.86 -6.36 15.38
N SER A 11 -18.91 -5.11 15.86
CA SER A 11 -18.83 -3.91 15.00
C SER A 11 -17.50 -3.76 14.26
N VAL A 12 -16.39 -4.23 14.85
CA VAL A 12 -15.03 -4.11 14.29
C VAL A 12 -14.87 -4.91 12.99
N HIS A 13 -15.63 -5.99 12.83
CA HIS A 13 -15.56 -6.82 11.62
C HIS A 13 -16.31 -6.21 10.43
N TRP A 14 -17.19 -5.23 10.67
CA TRP A 14 -17.97 -4.55 9.63
C TRP A 14 -17.35 -3.24 9.16
N THR A 15 -16.34 -2.72 9.86
CA THR A 15 -15.59 -1.55 9.40
C THR A 15 -14.65 -1.98 8.29
N LYS A 16 -15.00 -1.70 7.03
CA LYS A 16 -13.98 -1.63 5.98
C LYS A 16 -13.07 -0.47 6.33
N GLN A 17 -11.75 -0.68 6.31
CA GLN A 17 -10.79 0.43 6.38
C GLN A 17 -11.02 1.28 5.13
N HIS A 18 -11.81 2.32 5.27
CA HIS A 18 -12.05 3.29 4.21
C HIS A 18 -10.82 4.21 4.18
N LEU A 19 -9.92 3.98 3.21
CA LEU A 19 -9.12 5.10 2.73
C LEU A 19 -10.12 6.06 2.07
N THR A 20 -10.35 7.21 2.69
CA THR A 20 -11.10 8.29 2.04
C THR A 20 -10.30 8.77 0.84
N TYR A 21 -10.88 8.68 -0.35
CA TYR A 21 -10.25 9.19 -1.57
C TYR A 21 -10.42 10.72 -1.66
N PRO A 22 -9.40 11.44 -2.17
CA PRO A 22 -8.10 10.95 -2.64
C PRO A 22 -7.16 10.52 -1.50
N ILE A 23 -6.34 9.48 -1.75
CA ILE A 23 -5.36 8.97 -0.78
C ILE A 23 -4.34 10.07 -0.45
N ASN A 24 -4.22 10.43 0.83
CA ASN A 24 -3.16 11.30 1.33
C ASN A 24 -1.95 10.44 1.74
N TYR A 25 -1.00 10.27 0.81
CA TYR A 25 0.20 9.47 1.05
C TYR A 25 1.10 10.05 2.15
N CYS A 26 1.15 11.37 2.31
CA CYS A 26 1.96 12.01 3.35
C CYS A 26 1.45 11.67 4.76
N GLN A 27 0.13 11.73 4.96
CA GLN A 27 -0.47 11.32 6.23
C GLN A 27 -0.30 9.82 6.47
N LEU A 28 -0.42 9.01 5.41
CA LEU A 28 -0.27 7.57 5.52
C LEU A 28 1.17 7.19 5.90
N ALA A 29 2.18 7.80 5.27
CA ALA A 29 3.58 7.64 5.62
C ALA A 29 3.86 8.04 7.09
N ALA A 30 3.31 9.18 7.53
CA ALA A 30 3.53 9.69 8.89
C ALA A 30 3.00 8.78 10.01
N VAL A 31 2.01 7.92 9.74
CA VAL A 31 1.43 6.98 10.72
C VAL A 31 1.81 5.52 10.46
N CYS A 32 2.59 5.26 9.41
CA CYS A 32 2.98 3.92 9.01
C CYS A 32 4.11 3.39 9.89
N VAL A 33 4.17 2.07 10.05
CA VAL A 33 5.22 1.39 10.84
C VAL A 33 6.19 0.72 9.88
N HIS A 34 7.46 1.15 9.92
CA HIS A 34 8.55 0.54 9.14
C HIS A 34 8.87 -0.87 9.65
N ASP A 35 8.33 -1.88 8.96
CA ASP A 35 8.53 -3.30 9.27
C ASP A 35 9.72 -3.92 8.50
N HIS A 36 10.36 -3.16 7.61
CA HIS A 36 11.45 -3.61 6.73
C HIS A 36 11.08 -4.82 5.85
N ILE A 37 9.79 -5.07 5.63
CA ILE A 37 9.33 -6.10 4.69
C ILE A 37 9.25 -5.46 3.32
N MET A 38 10.25 -5.75 2.48
CA MET A 38 10.32 -5.25 1.11
C MET A 38 8.99 -5.40 0.38
N VAL A 39 8.67 -4.42 -0.46
CA VAL A 39 7.48 -4.48 -1.31
C VAL A 39 7.85 -4.21 -2.75
N CYS A 40 7.30 -5.03 -3.64
CA CYS A 40 7.25 -4.71 -5.06
C CYS A 40 5.97 -3.92 -5.34
N ALA A 41 6.11 -2.70 -5.83
CA ALA A 41 4.99 -1.84 -6.16
C ALA A 41 5.01 -1.43 -7.63
N ALA A 42 3.81 -1.22 -8.18
CA ALA A 42 3.61 -0.81 -9.56
C ALA A 42 2.72 0.44 -9.61
N THR A 43 2.93 1.25 -10.63
CA THR A 43 2.01 2.32 -11.03
C THR A 43 0.70 1.72 -11.55
N GLU A 44 -0.38 2.50 -11.60
CA GLU A 44 -1.72 2.02 -12.00
C GLU A 44 -1.75 1.45 -13.43
N ASP A 45 -0.91 1.97 -14.32
CA ASP A 45 -0.70 1.49 -15.69
C ASP A 45 0.19 0.23 -15.76
N GLY A 46 0.77 -0.20 -14.63
CA GLY A 46 1.69 -1.33 -14.55
C GLY A 46 3.08 -1.05 -15.15
N CYS A 47 3.32 0.17 -15.65
CA CYS A 47 4.48 0.47 -16.49
C CYS A 47 5.75 0.70 -15.72
N SER A 48 5.63 1.33 -14.55
CA SER A 48 6.74 1.50 -13.65
C SER A 48 6.59 0.57 -12.45
N ARG A 49 7.62 -0.25 -12.23
CA ARG A 49 7.75 -1.14 -11.08
C ARG A 49 9.00 -0.79 -10.30
N ARG A 50 8.89 -0.80 -8.97
CA ARG A 50 9.99 -0.50 -8.07
C ARG A 50 9.89 -1.32 -6.79
N THR A 51 11.05 -1.77 -6.32
CA THR A 51 11.21 -2.34 -4.98
C THR A 51 11.41 -1.20 -3.99
N PHE A 52 10.65 -1.23 -2.89
CA PHE A 52 10.79 -0.36 -1.73
C PHE A 52 11.24 -1.20 -0.52
N LEU A 53 11.95 -0.60 0.45
CA LEU A 53 12.44 -1.35 1.61
C LEU A 53 11.28 -1.81 2.49
N ASP A 54 10.23 -1.01 2.58
CA ASP A 54 8.92 -1.41 3.08
C ASP A 54 7.75 -0.63 2.45
N GLN A 55 6.56 -0.90 2.98
CA GLN A 55 5.32 -0.26 2.53
C GLN A 55 5.26 1.24 2.84
N CYS A 56 5.92 1.68 3.91
CA CYS A 56 5.95 3.07 4.34
C CYS A 56 6.84 3.91 3.42
N ASP A 57 8.01 3.39 3.03
CA ASP A 57 8.89 4.07 2.06
C ASP A 57 8.20 4.28 0.70
N MET A 58 7.31 3.35 0.32
CA MET A 58 6.48 3.52 -0.88
C MET A 58 5.51 4.70 -0.73
N TYR A 59 4.92 4.89 0.45
CA TYR A 59 4.05 6.04 0.73
C TYR A 59 4.82 7.35 0.80
N GLU A 60 6.02 7.35 1.42
CA GLU A 60 6.92 8.51 1.43
C GLU A 60 7.28 8.93 0.01
N TYR A 61 7.68 7.98 -0.83
CA TYR A 61 7.99 8.27 -2.23
C TYR A 61 6.78 8.83 -3.00
N ASN A 62 5.58 8.28 -2.78
CA ASN A 62 4.37 8.81 -3.39
C ASN A 62 4.04 10.24 -2.90
N CYS A 63 4.32 10.56 -1.63
CA CYS A 63 4.15 11.90 -1.07
C CYS A 63 5.14 12.89 -1.68
N ASP A 64 6.44 12.56 -1.65
CA ASP A 64 7.52 13.46 -2.04
C ASP A 64 7.51 13.78 -3.55
N PHE A 65 7.16 12.80 -4.37
CA PHE A 65 7.24 12.89 -5.83
C PHE A 65 5.88 12.95 -6.53
N GLY A 66 4.77 12.93 -5.78
CA GLY A 66 3.42 12.86 -6.35
C GLY A 66 3.17 11.57 -7.15
N ALA A 67 3.94 10.50 -6.88
CA ALA A 67 3.80 9.22 -7.55
C ALA A 67 2.58 8.44 -7.03
N ARG A 68 2.19 7.39 -7.75
CA ARG A 68 1.02 6.55 -7.41
C ARG A 68 1.34 5.08 -7.48
N TYR A 69 2.43 4.67 -6.84
CA TYR A 69 2.75 3.25 -6.68
C TYR A 69 1.75 2.59 -5.72
N THR A 70 1.35 1.38 -6.05
CA THR A 70 0.54 0.50 -5.20
C THR A 70 1.20 -0.86 -5.11
N LYS A 71 1.11 -1.51 -3.95
CA LYS A 71 1.69 -2.83 -3.74
C LYS A 71 1.08 -3.82 -4.72
N HIS A 72 1.93 -4.45 -5.54
CA HIS A 72 1.47 -5.41 -6.54
C HIS A 72 1.20 -6.77 -5.87
N SER A 73 -0.01 -7.30 -6.04
CA SER A 73 -0.51 -8.50 -5.36
C SER A 73 -0.13 -9.82 -6.03
N ALA A 74 0.44 -9.80 -7.25
CA ALA A 74 1.02 -11.00 -7.85
C ALA A 74 2.27 -11.40 -7.06
N ALA A 75 2.06 -12.29 -6.09
CA ALA A 75 3.03 -13.09 -5.35
C ALA A 75 4.47 -12.54 -5.33
N GLN A 76 4.81 -11.84 -4.24
CA GLN A 76 6.09 -11.99 -3.54
C GLN A 76 7.32 -12.34 -4.40
N THR A 77 7.65 -11.49 -5.37
CA THR A 77 9.03 -11.41 -5.85
C THR A 77 9.61 -10.16 -5.23
N ASN A 78 10.14 -10.34 -4.02
CA ASN A 78 11.07 -9.39 -3.43
C ASN A 78 12.48 -9.90 -3.74
N PRO A 79 13.33 -9.11 -4.39
CA PRO A 79 13.05 -7.82 -5.04
C PRO A 79 12.16 -7.97 -6.29
N CYS A 80 11.50 -6.88 -6.74
CA CYS A 80 10.86 -6.86 -8.06
C CYS A 80 11.88 -7.39 -9.09
N PRO A 81 11.49 -8.28 -10.01
CA PRO A 81 12.37 -8.66 -11.10
C PRO A 81 12.84 -7.37 -11.79
N GLY A 82 14.15 -7.11 -11.75
CA GLY A 82 14.69 -5.81 -12.11
C GLY A 82 14.50 -5.48 -13.59
N GLY A 83 14.17 -4.22 -13.89
CA GLY A 83 14.51 -3.59 -15.18
C GLY A 83 13.55 -3.79 -16.35
N GLN A 84 12.32 -4.26 -16.17
CA GLN A 84 11.36 -4.37 -17.29
C GLN A 84 10.15 -3.45 -17.08
N GLN A 85 9.93 -2.56 -18.06
CA GLN A 85 8.60 -2.10 -18.41
C GLN A 85 7.80 -3.37 -18.70
N ASP A 86 6.80 -3.68 -17.89
CA ASP A 86 5.95 -4.84 -18.17
C ASP A 86 5.03 -4.55 -19.35
N PHE A 87 4.73 -5.61 -20.10
CA PHE A 87 3.99 -5.62 -21.35
C PHE A 87 2.69 -4.79 -21.26
N GLY A 88 2.64 -3.65 -21.96
CA GLY A 88 1.42 -2.84 -22.09
C GLY A 88 1.60 -1.33 -22.18
N CYS A 89 2.82 -0.83 -22.00
CA CYS A 89 3.12 0.61 -22.05
C CYS A 89 3.32 1.08 -23.50
N ASN A 90 2.30 1.70 -24.07
CA ASN A 90 2.38 2.42 -25.35
C ASN A 90 2.54 3.92 -25.11
#